data_AF-A0A5E5Q667-F1
#
_entry.id   AF-A0A5E5Q667-F1
#
_cell.length_a   1.000
_cell.length_b   1.000
_cell.length_c   1.000
_cell.angle_alpha   90.00
_cell.angle_beta   90.00
_cell.angle_gamma   90.00
#
_symmetry.space_group_name_H-M   'P 1'
#
loop_
_entity.id
_entity.type
_entity.pdbx_description
1 polymer ?
#
loop_
_entity_poly.entity_id
_entity_poly.type
_entity_poly.pdbx_seq_one_letter_code
_entity_poly.pdbx_strand_id
1 'polypeptide(L)'
;MNNVGDYSYNAASGVRPHTPNSITGIKTNTNNQDRTYTYDANGSMTKNNDKTIQWTSFNKPKSFTKGKDSTTFTYGPDRSRYQKVQTRSSDNTTITTQYFGKIYEKIKQNTNTEHKHFIYADGQLIAIHIKTDTTSAAGTSATSNTPATPIPDKTRYLHYDNLGSIDTITDGQGNIVERMAYTAFGQRRKGDWRASDPLLPIIPALTNRGFTGHEHIDEMGFIHMNGRVYDPQIGRFLSADPHIQDPYNTQSYNRYSYV
;
A
#
# COMPACT_ATOMS: atom_id res chain seq x y z
N MET A 1 9.65 -23.22 -6.97
CA MET A 1 10.76 -22.94 -6.03
C MET A 1 10.31 -21.79 -5.12
N ASN A 2 10.26 -22.02 -3.81
CA ASN A 2 9.75 -21.04 -2.84
C ASN A 2 10.77 -19.92 -2.69
N ASN A 3 10.45 -18.75 -3.26
CA ASN A 3 11.35 -17.58 -3.32
C ASN A 3 11.40 -16.77 -2.01
N VAL A 4 11.08 -17.39 -0.88
CA VAL A 4 10.91 -16.73 0.42
C VAL A 4 12.14 -16.80 1.33
N GLY A 5 13.18 -17.54 0.94
CA GLY A 5 14.43 -17.68 1.71
C GLY A 5 14.27 -18.42 3.04
N ASP A 6 15.38 -18.54 3.78
CA ASP A 6 15.46 -19.17 5.09
C ASP A 6 15.34 -18.12 6.19
N TYR A 7 14.36 -18.26 7.08
CA TYR A 7 14.11 -17.32 8.16
C TYR A 7 14.93 -17.66 9.40
N SER A 8 15.59 -16.65 9.97
CA SER A 8 16.23 -16.76 11.27
C SER A 8 15.44 -16.01 12.34
N TYR A 9 15.32 -16.61 13.52
CA TYR A 9 14.60 -16.09 14.68
C TYR A 9 15.52 -16.02 15.89
N ASN A 10 15.08 -15.29 16.92
CA ASN A 10 15.69 -15.42 18.24
C ASN A 10 15.49 -16.84 18.79
N ALA A 11 16.35 -17.25 19.72
CA ALA A 11 16.14 -18.49 20.46
C ALA A 11 14.73 -18.50 21.08
N ALA A 12 14.12 -19.67 21.22
CA ALA A 12 12.75 -19.81 21.73
C ALA A 12 12.54 -19.20 23.13
N SER A 13 13.58 -19.19 23.97
CA SER A 13 13.61 -18.56 25.29
C SER A 13 14.03 -17.08 25.28
N GLY A 14 14.37 -16.53 24.12
CA GLY A 14 14.84 -15.16 23.95
C GLY A 14 13.71 -14.15 23.85
N VAL A 15 14.05 -12.87 24.00
CA VAL A 15 13.10 -11.76 23.82
C VAL A 15 12.61 -11.73 22.36
N ARG A 16 11.29 -11.75 22.17
CA ARG A 16 10.62 -11.77 20.85
C ARG A 16 11.03 -13.00 20.01
N PRO A 17 10.64 -14.22 20.41
CA PRO A 17 11.00 -15.44 19.67
C PRO A 17 10.31 -15.55 18.29
N HIS A 18 9.22 -14.80 18.09
CA HIS A 18 8.42 -14.85 16.84
C HIS A 18 8.74 -13.71 15.85
N THR A 19 9.68 -12.83 16.18
CA THR A 19 10.13 -11.79 15.25
C THR A 19 11.25 -12.36 14.37
N PRO A 20 11.10 -12.41 13.03
CA PRO A 20 12.19 -12.81 12.16
C PRO A 20 13.30 -11.76 12.20
N ASN A 21 14.53 -12.17 12.51
CA ASN A 21 15.70 -11.29 12.62
C ASN A 21 16.37 -11.08 11.26
N SER A 22 16.36 -12.11 10.43
CA SER A 22 16.87 -12.06 9.07
C SER A 22 16.20 -13.10 8.19
N ILE A 23 16.31 -12.90 6.88
CA ILE A 23 16.03 -13.92 5.89
C ILE A 23 17.26 -14.03 5.00
N THR A 24 17.79 -15.22 4.85
CA THR A 24 18.94 -15.50 3.99
C THR A 24 18.56 -16.36 2.79
N GLY A 25 19.33 -16.33 1.72
CA GLY A 25 19.08 -17.19 0.56
C GLY A 25 17.87 -16.78 -0.27
N ILE A 26 17.39 -15.53 -0.15
CA ILE A 26 16.35 -14.99 -1.03
C ILE A 26 16.97 -14.89 -2.44
N LYS A 27 16.64 -15.84 -3.31
CA LYS A 27 17.00 -15.79 -4.73
C LYS A 27 15.96 -14.95 -5.48
N THR A 28 16.26 -13.69 -5.75
CA THR A 28 15.60 -13.00 -6.87
C THR A 28 16.28 -13.42 -8.17
N ASN A 29 15.64 -13.22 -9.33
CA ASN A 29 16.13 -13.66 -10.65
C ASN A 29 17.56 -13.20 -11.02
N THR A 30 18.22 -12.40 -10.18
CA THR A 30 19.54 -11.85 -10.47
C THR A 30 20.56 -11.90 -9.33
N ASN A 31 20.23 -12.14 -8.05
CA ASN A 31 21.23 -12.26 -6.95
C ASN A 31 20.64 -12.77 -5.62
N ASN A 32 21.52 -13.14 -4.68
CA ASN A 32 21.14 -13.33 -3.27
C ASN A 32 20.75 -11.98 -2.64
N GLN A 33 19.61 -11.93 -1.95
CA GLN A 33 19.04 -10.72 -1.35
C GLN A 33 18.75 -10.95 0.13
N ASP A 34 19.80 -11.27 0.90
CA ASP A 34 19.66 -11.40 2.34
C ASP A 34 19.09 -10.12 2.94
N ARG A 35 18.18 -10.28 3.90
CA ARG A 35 17.51 -9.18 4.58
C ARG A 35 17.71 -9.27 6.07
N THR A 36 17.82 -8.12 6.72
CA THR A 36 17.90 -8.01 8.17
C THR A 36 16.78 -7.13 8.70
N TYR A 37 16.33 -7.45 9.90
CA TYR A 37 15.20 -6.81 10.55
C TYR A 37 15.55 -6.43 11.99
N THR A 38 15.05 -5.28 12.43
CA THR A 38 15.15 -4.86 13.84
C THR A 38 13.78 -4.46 14.35
N TYR A 39 13.57 -4.56 15.66
CA TYR A 39 12.29 -4.33 16.31
C TYR A 39 12.47 -3.49 17.58
N ASP A 40 11.45 -2.69 17.90
CA ASP A 40 11.34 -2.04 19.21
C ASP A 40 10.90 -3.03 20.30
N ALA A 41 10.82 -2.54 21.54
CA ALA A 41 10.42 -3.36 22.70
C ALA A 41 8.97 -3.90 22.60
N ASN A 42 8.09 -3.23 21.85
CA ASN A 42 6.72 -3.66 21.62
C ASN A 42 6.62 -4.70 20.51
N GLY A 43 7.75 -5.04 19.86
CA GLY A 43 7.80 -5.99 18.76
C GLY A 43 7.40 -5.36 17.42
N SER A 44 7.39 -4.05 17.30
CA SER A 44 7.13 -3.38 16.04
C SER A 44 8.43 -3.19 15.28
N MET A 45 8.45 -3.61 14.01
CA MET A 45 9.63 -3.60 13.17
C MET A 45 10.09 -2.16 12.93
N THR A 46 11.32 -1.82 13.27
CA THR A 46 11.92 -0.48 13.11
C THR A 46 12.83 -0.39 11.89
N LYS A 47 13.34 -1.53 11.41
CA LYS A 47 14.13 -1.62 10.19
C LYS A 47 13.76 -2.86 9.41
N ASN A 48 13.52 -2.68 8.11
CA ASN A 48 13.33 -3.74 7.12
C ASN A 48 14.37 -3.54 6.03
N ASN A 49 15.55 -4.14 6.22
CA ASN A 49 16.69 -3.98 5.35
C ASN A 49 17.09 -2.50 5.15
N ASP A 50 16.78 -1.94 3.98
CA ASP A 50 17.05 -0.57 3.54
C ASP A 50 15.94 0.42 3.94
N LYS A 51 14.87 -0.05 4.59
CA LYS A 51 13.72 0.76 5.01
C LYS A 51 13.76 1.01 6.52
N THR A 52 13.57 2.25 6.92
CA THR A 52 13.32 2.60 8.33
C THR A 52 11.82 2.78 8.55
N ILE A 53 11.34 2.28 9.69
CA ILE A 53 9.93 2.33 10.08
C ILE A 53 9.85 3.03 11.44
N GLN A 54 8.98 4.03 11.56
CA GLN A 54 8.66 4.66 12.84
C GLN A 54 7.22 4.38 13.22
N TRP A 55 6.98 4.27 14.52
CA TRP A 55 5.66 3.98 15.10
C TRP A 55 5.18 5.13 15.97
N THR A 56 3.86 5.27 16.09
CA THR A 56 3.23 6.15 17.07
C THR A 56 3.28 5.53 18.47
N SER A 57 3.04 6.34 19.51
CA SER A 57 2.95 5.85 20.90
C SER A 57 1.82 4.84 21.13
N PHE A 58 0.83 4.79 20.23
CA PHE A 58 -0.28 3.84 20.23
C PHE A 58 -0.12 2.73 19.17
N ASN A 59 1.13 2.46 18.78
CA ASN A 59 1.55 1.33 17.96
C ASN A 59 0.95 1.29 16.54
N LYS A 60 0.71 2.45 15.92
CA LYS A 60 0.37 2.57 14.50
C LYS A 60 1.56 3.06 13.67
N PRO A 61 1.64 2.73 12.37
CA PRO A 61 2.72 3.21 11.51
C PRO A 61 2.73 4.73 11.42
N LYS A 62 3.84 5.37 11.79
CA LYS A 62 4.00 6.83 11.69
C LYS A 62 4.67 7.22 10.38
N SER A 63 5.76 6.55 10.03
CA SER A 63 6.48 6.80 8.79
C SER A 63 7.26 5.60 8.30
N PHE A 64 7.46 5.57 6.99
CA PHE A 64 8.35 4.67 6.26
C PHE A 64 9.33 5.52 5.48
N THR A 65 10.62 5.19 5.52
CA THR A 65 11.64 5.85 4.69
C THR A 65 12.53 4.82 4.01
N LYS A 66 12.88 5.09 2.76
CA LYS A 66 13.83 4.31 1.96
C LYS A 66 14.71 5.28 1.17
N GLY A 67 15.98 5.41 1.56
CA GLY A 67 16.84 6.45 1.01
C GLY A 67 16.23 7.84 1.23
N LYS A 68 15.89 8.53 0.13
CA LYS A 68 15.23 9.85 0.18
C LYS A 68 13.71 9.78 -0.01
N ASP A 69 13.16 8.61 -0.29
CA ASP A 69 11.71 8.43 -0.42
C ASP A 69 11.08 8.22 0.95
N SER A 70 9.86 8.74 1.13
CA SER A 70 9.14 8.58 2.39
C SER A 70 7.64 8.45 2.22
N THR A 71 7.01 7.82 3.20
CA THR A 71 5.55 7.80 3.37
C THR A 71 5.27 8.08 4.84
N THR A 72 4.40 9.05 5.13
CA THR A 72 4.03 9.44 6.49
C THR A 72 2.52 9.39 6.67
N PHE A 73 2.09 9.08 7.88
CA PHE A 73 0.68 9.00 8.24
C PHE A 73 0.34 9.97 9.36
N THR A 74 -0.83 10.58 9.27
CA THR A 74 -1.38 11.42 10.33
C THR A 74 -2.73 10.87 10.77
N TYR A 75 -2.93 10.89 12.09
CA TYR A 75 -4.08 10.29 12.76
C TYR A 75 -4.87 11.35 13.53
N GLY A 76 -6.19 11.19 13.54
CA GLY A 76 -7.08 12.02 14.35
C GLY A 76 -7.06 11.63 15.83
N PRO A 77 -7.79 12.35 16.69
CA PRO A 77 -7.92 12.03 18.11
C PRO A 77 -8.50 10.63 18.38
N ASP A 78 -9.36 10.16 17.48
CA ASP A 78 -9.93 8.81 17.45
C ASP A 78 -8.93 7.73 16.99
N ARG A 79 -7.67 8.11 16.71
CA ARG A 79 -6.60 7.28 16.14
C ARG A 79 -6.94 6.72 14.76
N SER A 80 -7.95 7.26 14.07
CA SER A 80 -8.22 6.95 12.67
C SER A 80 -7.26 7.73 11.78
N ARG A 81 -6.83 7.13 10.67
CA ARG A 81 -5.93 7.79 9.74
C ARG A 81 -6.75 8.74 8.86
N TYR A 82 -6.39 10.01 8.82
CA TYR A 82 -7.04 10.99 7.94
C TYR A 82 -6.11 11.53 6.85
N GLN A 83 -4.79 11.32 6.97
CA GLN A 83 -3.84 11.78 5.96
C GLN A 83 -2.68 10.79 5.74
N LYS A 84 -2.27 10.68 4.48
CA LYS A 84 -1.02 10.04 4.04
C LYS A 84 -0.25 11.03 3.16
N VAL A 85 1.03 11.23 3.42
CA VAL A 85 1.92 12.02 2.55
C VAL A 85 3.03 11.13 2.04
N GLN A 86 3.17 11.03 0.73
CA GLN A 86 4.22 10.30 0.04
C GLN A 86 5.16 11.31 -0.62
N THR A 87 6.46 11.15 -0.42
CA THR A 87 7.49 11.92 -1.11
C THR A 87 8.35 10.96 -1.90
N ARG A 88 8.42 11.18 -3.21
CA ARG A 88 9.31 10.50 -4.14
C ARG A 88 10.38 11.48 -4.61
N SER A 89 11.62 11.21 -4.23
CA SER A 89 12.72 12.13 -4.49
C SER A 89 13.25 12.07 -5.92
N SER A 90 13.05 10.97 -6.64
CA SER A 90 13.57 10.79 -8.00
C SER A 90 13.04 11.83 -9.00
N ASP A 91 11.83 12.31 -8.77
CA ASP A 91 11.13 13.29 -9.62
C ASP A 91 10.57 14.47 -8.81
N ASN A 92 11.01 14.62 -7.56
CA ASN A 92 10.56 15.65 -6.63
C ASN A 92 9.02 15.71 -6.47
N THR A 93 8.36 14.55 -6.50
CA THR A 93 6.90 14.45 -6.37
C THR A 93 6.50 14.30 -4.92
N THR A 94 5.51 15.10 -4.50
CA THR A 94 4.80 14.91 -3.23
C THR A 94 3.32 14.67 -3.49
N ILE A 95 2.79 13.58 -2.94
CA ILE A 95 1.39 13.20 -3.02
C ILE A 95 0.80 13.24 -1.61
N THR A 96 -0.20 14.09 -1.42
CA THR A 96 -0.97 14.16 -0.18
C THR A 96 -2.35 13.55 -0.42
N THR A 97 -2.64 12.44 0.25
CA THR A 97 -3.96 11.81 0.27
C THR A 97 -4.66 12.15 1.58
N GLN A 98 -5.84 12.74 1.50
CA GLN A 98 -6.73 12.97 2.64
C GLN A 98 -7.92 12.02 2.56
N TYR A 99 -8.20 11.33 3.65
CA TYR A 99 -9.25 10.32 3.76
C TYR A 99 -10.45 10.89 4.50
N PHE A 100 -11.64 10.81 3.90
CA PHE A 100 -12.90 11.23 4.50
C PHE A 100 -13.81 10.01 4.62
N GLY A 101 -13.60 9.26 5.70
CA GLY A 101 -14.26 7.97 5.91
C GLY A 101 -13.93 6.98 4.79
N LYS A 102 -14.92 6.16 4.41
CA LYS A 102 -14.79 5.15 3.34
C LYS A 102 -15.25 5.65 1.96
N ILE A 103 -15.86 6.83 1.89
CA ILE A 103 -16.63 7.30 0.74
C ILE A 103 -15.89 8.30 -0.15
N TYR A 104 -14.83 8.94 0.37
CA TYR A 104 -14.16 9.99 -0.36
C TYR A 104 -12.67 10.12 -0.01
N GLU A 105 -11.86 10.33 -1.04
CA GLU A 105 -10.45 10.67 -0.94
C GLU A 105 -10.12 11.90 -1.80
N LYS A 106 -9.31 12.80 -1.23
CA LYS A 106 -8.73 13.92 -1.96
C LYS A 106 -7.24 13.67 -2.12
N ILE A 107 -6.75 13.63 -3.36
CA ILE A 107 -5.36 13.34 -3.68
C ILE A 107 -4.77 14.57 -4.37
N LYS A 108 -3.89 15.27 -3.68
CA LYS A 108 -3.13 16.38 -4.26
C LYS A 108 -1.76 15.88 -4.68
N GLN A 109 -1.45 15.98 -5.97
CA GLN A 109 -0.14 15.72 -6.53
C GLN A 109 0.32 16.95 -7.30
N ASN A 110 1.36 17.62 -6.81
CA ASN A 110 1.85 18.87 -7.39
C ASN A 110 0.71 19.91 -7.55
N THR A 111 0.38 20.30 -8.78
CA THR A 111 -0.70 21.24 -9.13
C THR A 111 -2.06 20.57 -9.39
N ASN A 112 -2.11 19.24 -9.45
CA ASN A 112 -3.33 18.51 -9.74
C ASN A 112 -3.98 18.01 -8.44
N THR A 113 -5.30 18.11 -8.37
CA THR A 113 -6.09 17.56 -7.27
C THR A 113 -7.10 16.58 -7.86
N GLU A 114 -6.99 15.31 -7.50
CA GLU A 114 -8.00 14.32 -7.78
C GLU A 114 -8.97 14.17 -6.61
N HIS A 115 -10.24 14.02 -6.96
CA HIS A 115 -11.35 13.80 -6.06
C HIS A 115 -11.92 12.41 -6.39
N LYS A 116 -11.72 11.44 -5.49
CA LYS A 116 -12.21 10.06 -5.67
C LYS A 116 -13.41 9.82 -4.78
N HIS A 117 -14.56 9.59 -5.40
CA HIS A 117 -15.79 9.20 -4.74
C HIS A 117 -15.99 7.69 -4.88
N PHE A 118 -16.09 7.01 -3.75
CA PHE A 118 -16.23 5.57 -3.67
C PHE A 118 -17.71 5.18 -3.61
N ILE A 119 -18.14 4.34 -4.54
CA ILE A 119 -19.54 3.91 -4.70
C ILE A 119 -19.65 2.46 -4.25
N TYR A 120 -20.44 2.22 -3.20
CA TYR A 120 -20.64 0.90 -2.61
C TYR A 120 -22.03 0.36 -2.95
N ALA A 121 -22.12 -0.94 -3.20
CA ALA A 121 -23.36 -1.71 -3.24
C ALA A 121 -23.18 -2.95 -2.39
N ASP A 122 -24.16 -3.22 -1.51
CA ASP A 122 -24.15 -4.35 -0.56
C ASP A 122 -22.85 -4.46 0.26
N GLY A 123 -22.32 -3.32 0.71
CA GLY A 123 -21.08 -3.26 1.50
C GLY A 123 -19.78 -3.45 0.70
N GLN A 124 -19.86 -3.81 -0.58
CA GLN A 124 -18.71 -3.94 -1.49
C GLN A 124 -18.51 -2.67 -2.31
N LEU A 125 -17.26 -2.25 -2.47
CA LEU A 125 -16.91 -1.15 -3.37
C LEU A 125 -17.09 -1.62 -4.81
N ILE A 126 -17.93 -0.97 -5.61
CA ILE A 126 -18.21 -1.42 -6.99
C ILE A 126 -17.70 -0.44 -8.04
N ALA A 127 -17.57 0.84 -7.68
CA ALA A 127 -17.09 1.85 -8.60
C ALA A 127 -16.37 3.00 -7.89
N ILE A 128 -15.52 3.69 -8.65
CA ILE A 128 -14.83 4.92 -8.25
C ILE A 128 -15.17 5.97 -9.29
N HIS A 129 -15.72 7.09 -8.85
CA HIS A 129 -15.89 8.28 -9.67
C HIS A 129 -14.78 9.28 -9.36
N ILE A 130 -14.03 9.68 -10.38
CA ILE A 130 -12.81 10.47 -10.29
C ILE A 130 -13.01 11.78 -11.02
N LYS A 131 -12.83 12.90 -10.30
CA LYS A 131 -12.74 14.24 -10.87
C LYS A 131 -11.32 14.78 -10.69
N THR A 132 -10.83 15.54 -11.66
CA THR A 132 -9.48 16.11 -11.61
C THR A 132 -9.55 17.62 -11.80
N ASP A 133 -9.16 18.36 -10.76
CA ASP A 133 -8.97 19.79 -10.81
C ASP A 133 -7.50 20.08 -11.12
N THR A 134 -7.23 20.80 -12.20
CA THR A 134 -5.91 21.39 -12.46
C THR A 134 -5.93 22.80 -11.93
N THR A 135 -5.15 23.10 -10.87
CA THR A 135 -4.91 24.51 -10.55
C THR A 135 -3.90 25.04 -11.55
N SER A 136 -4.36 25.63 -12.66
CA SER A 136 -3.52 26.56 -13.40
C SER A 136 -3.02 27.60 -12.40
N ALA A 137 -1.71 27.79 -12.28
CA ALA A 137 -1.15 28.77 -11.37
C ALA A 137 -1.76 30.15 -11.68
N ALA A 138 -2.66 30.62 -10.83
CA ALA A 138 -3.08 32.00 -10.82
C ALA A 138 -1.89 32.81 -10.32
N GLY A 139 -1.01 33.25 -11.22
CA GLY A 139 0.24 33.89 -10.83
C GLY A 139 1.22 34.12 -11.95
N THR A 140 0.78 34.76 -13.04
CA THR A 140 1.55 35.65 -13.94
C THR A 140 0.65 35.97 -15.12
N SER A 141 0.54 37.26 -15.47
CA SER A 141 -0.35 37.79 -16.51
C SER A 141 -0.54 36.85 -17.70
N ALA A 142 -1.69 36.18 -17.74
CA ALA A 142 -2.08 35.36 -18.86
C ALA A 142 -2.52 36.29 -20.00
N THR A 143 -1.60 36.59 -20.92
CA THR A 143 -1.93 37.14 -22.25
C THR A 143 -2.52 36.09 -23.20
N SER A 144 -2.85 34.89 -22.69
CA SER A 144 -3.60 33.88 -23.44
C SER A 144 -4.94 33.63 -22.75
N ASN A 145 -6.02 34.17 -23.33
CA ASN A 145 -7.41 33.88 -23.00
C ASN A 145 -7.82 32.48 -23.51
N THR A 146 -6.95 31.47 -23.41
CA THR A 146 -7.32 30.10 -23.76
C THR A 146 -7.99 29.48 -22.54
N PRO A 147 -9.30 29.19 -22.57
CA PRO A 147 -9.96 28.51 -21.46
C PRO A 147 -9.26 27.18 -21.24
N ALA A 148 -8.86 26.88 -20.00
CA ALA A 148 -8.34 25.56 -19.67
C ALA A 148 -9.40 24.51 -20.05
N THR A 149 -9.05 23.57 -20.94
CA THR A 149 -9.95 22.47 -21.32
C THR A 149 -10.26 21.66 -20.06
N PRO A 150 -11.54 21.56 -19.63
CA PRO A 150 -11.88 20.74 -18.46
C PRO A 150 -11.46 19.30 -18.68
N ILE A 151 -10.82 18.69 -17.69
CA ILE A 151 -10.51 17.25 -17.72
C ILE A 151 -11.83 16.51 -17.47
N PRO A 152 -12.28 15.61 -18.38
CA PRO A 152 -13.52 14.90 -18.19
C PRO A 152 -13.48 13.99 -16.96
N ASP A 153 -14.58 13.97 -16.21
CA ASP A 153 -14.80 13.04 -15.09
C ASP A 153 -14.75 11.58 -15.58
N LYS A 154 -14.27 10.69 -14.71
CA LYS A 154 -14.07 9.27 -15.02
C LYS A 154 -14.80 8.41 -14.00
N THR A 155 -15.66 7.50 -14.47
CA THR A 155 -16.18 6.40 -13.64
C THR A 155 -15.44 5.11 -13.98
N ARG A 156 -15.05 4.37 -12.94
CA ARG A 156 -14.29 3.12 -13.04
C ARG A 156 -14.98 2.04 -12.24
N TYR A 157 -15.28 0.91 -12.87
CA TYR A 157 -15.96 -0.22 -12.23
C TYR A 157 -14.93 -1.27 -11.84
N LEU A 158 -15.05 -1.78 -10.62
CA LEU A 158 -14.08 -2.70 -10.01
C LEU A 158 -14.63 -4.13 -10.04
N HIS A 159 -13.79 -5.06 -10.50
CA HIS A 159 -14.08 -6.49 -10.54
C HIS A 159 -13.11 -7.21 -9.62
N TYR A 160 -13.63 -8.19 -8.87
CA TYR A 160 -12.91 -8.78 -7.74
C TYR A 160 -12.69 -10.29 -7.92
N ASP A 161 -11.62 -10.79 -7.33
CA ASP A 161 -11.42 -12.22 -7.12
C ASP A 161 -12.17 -12.73 -5.88
N ASN A 162 -12.10 -14.04 -5.62
CA ASN A 162 -12.77 -14.67 -4.48
C ASN A 162 -12.23 -14.23 -3.10
N LEU A 163 -11.04 -13.63 -3.04
CA LEU A 163 -10.47 -13.07 -1.80
C LEU A 163 -10.82 -11.58 -1.63
N GLY A 164 -11.60 -11.01 -2.54
CA GLY A 164 -11.91 -9.58 -2.55
C GLY A 164 -10.75 -8.70 -3.01
N SER A 165 -9.76 -9.26 -3.71
CA SER A 165 -8.72 -8.48 -4.37
C SER A 165 -9.27 -7.89 -5.67
N ILE A 166 -8.87 -6.67 -6.00
CA ILE A 166 -9.23 -6.07 -7.30
C ILE A 166 -8.46 -6.80 -8.40
N ASP A 167 -9.16 -7.41 -9.35
CA ASP A 167 -8.57 -8.14 -10.48
C ASP A 167 -8.59 -7.31 -11.75
N THR A 168 -9.72 -6.70 -12.08
CA THR A 168 -9.92 -5.97 -13.33
C THR A 168 -10.68 -4.66 -13.06
N ILE A 169 -10.35 -3.61 -13.80
CA ILE A 169 -11.05 -2.32 -13.78
C ILE A 169 -11.54 -2.01 -15.19
N THR A 170 -12.81 -1.64 -15.33
CA THR A 170 -13.42 -1.24 -16.62
C THR A 170 -13.91 0.20 -16.62
N ASP A 171 -14.03 0.79 -17.82
CA ASP A 171 -14.73 2.07 -18.03
C ASP A 171 -16.26 1.89 -18.18
N GLY A 172 -16.97 2.98 -18.47
CA GLY A 172 -18.42 2.98 -18.66
C GLY A 172 -18.91 2.29 -19.94
N GLN A 173 -18.00 1.96 -20.85
CA GLN A 173 -18.29 1.23 -22.09
C GLN A 173 -17.92 -0.25 -21.97
N GLY A 174 -17.44 -0.69 -20.80
CA GLY A 174 -17.01 -2.06 -20.55
C GLY A 174 -15.60 -2.38 -21.06
N ASN A 175 -14.84 -1.37 -21.52
CA ASN A 175 -13.44 -1.60 -21.90
C ASN A 175 -12.59 -1.77 -20.65
N ILE A 176 -11.65 -2.69 -20.71
CA ILE A 176 -10.67 -2.90 -19.65
C ILE A 176 -9.67 -1.75 -19.68
N VAL A 177 -9.55 -1.05 -18.55
CA VAL A 177 -8.59 0.05 -18.38
C VAL A 177 -7.40 -0.35 -17.51
N GLU A 178 -7.55 -1.37 -16.67
CA GLU A 178 -6.47 -1.86 -15.81
C GLU A 178 -6.72 -3.31 -15.40
N ARG A 179 -5.65 -4.11 -15.33
CA ARG A 179 -5.65 -5.47 -14.76
C ARG A 179 -4.59 -5.57 -13.70
N MET A 180 -4.92 -6.28 -12.63
CA MET A 180 -4.07 -6.52 -11.48
C MET A 180 -3.96 -8.02 -11.24
N ALA A 181 -2.76 -8.47 -10.84
CA ALA A 181 -2.55 -9.83 -10.39
C ALA A 181 -1.69 -9.83 -9.13
N TYR A 182 -1.86 -10.83 -8.27
CA TYR A 182 -1.14 -10.95 -7.01
C TYR A 182 -0.46 -12.32 -6.88
N THR A 183 0.62 -12.39 -6.13
CA THR A 183 1.11 -13.67 -5.58
C THR A 183 0.17 -14.14 -4.46
N ALA A 184 0.33 -15.39 -4.02
CA ALA A 184 -0.45 -15.94 -2.91
C ALA A 184 -0.37 -15.08 -1.62
N PHE A 185 0.75 -14.37 -1.41
CA PHE A 185 0.96 -13.50 -0.27
C PHE A 185 0.65 -12.02 -0.57
N GLY A 186 0.02 -11.70 -1.70
CA GLY A 186 -0.46 -10.35 -2.00
C GLY A 186 0.53 -9.42 -2.69
N GLN A 187 1.72 -9.90 -3.04
CA GLN A 187 2.68 -9.09 -3.81
C GLN A 187 2.14 -8.90 -5.23
N ARG A 188 2.06 -7.66 -5.71
CA ARG A 188 1.64 -7.37 -7.08
C ARG A 188 2.55 -8.09 -8.09
N ARG A 189 1.92 -8.69 -9.09
CA ARG A 189 2.54 -9.28 -10.27
C ARG A 189 2.10 -8.49 -11.50
N LYS A 190 2.81 -8.65 -12.61
CA LYS A 190 2.33 -8.15 -13.90
C LYS A 190 0.97 -8.81 -14.20
N GLY A 191 -0.01 -7.98 -14.56
CA GLY A 191 -1.43 -8.34 -14.59
C GLY A 191 -1.89 -9.25 -15.73
N ASP A 192 -1.01 -9.69 -16.63
CA ASP A 192 -1.45 -10.31 -17.89
C ASP A 192 -1.29 -11.84 -17.94
N TRP A 193 -0.44 -12.49 -17.16
CA TRP A 193 -0.05 -13.91 -17.43
C TRP A 193 0.46 -14.18 -18.87
N ARG A 194 0.53 -13.18 -19.77
CA ARG A 194 1.08 -13.23 -21.13
C ARG A 194 2.39 -12.46 -21.24
N ALA A 195 3.13 -12.74 -22.32
CA ALA A 195 4.57 -12.47 -22.46
C ALA A 195 4.96 -11.03 -22.83
N SER A 196 4.03 -10.18 -23.28
CA SER A 196 4.38 -8.86 -23.84
C SER A 196 3.27 -7.83 -23.60
N ASP A 197 3.30 -7.19 -22.44
CA ASP A 197 2.55 -5.96 -22.17
C ASP A 197 3.55 -4.84 -21.81
N PRO A 198 3.53 -3.67 -22.47
CA PRO A 198 4.52 -2.63 -22.25
C PRO A 198 4.45 -2.07 -20.83
N LEU A 199 5.65 -1.93 -20.27
CA LEU A 199 6.00 -1.33 -18.99
C LEU A 199 5.14 -0.11 -18.61
N LEU A 200 4.31 -0.26 -17.57
CA LEU A 200 3.98 0.81 -16.63
C LEU A 200 4.56 0.43 -15.26
N PRO A 201 5.04 1.39 -14.45
CA PRO A 201 5.48 1.10 -13.09
C PRO A 201 4.36 0.38 -12.34
N ILE A 202 4.69 -0.55 -11.44
CA ILE A 202 3.76 -1.41 -10.68
C ILE A 202 2.86 -0.60 -9.70
N ILE A 203 2.71 0.71 -9.92
CA ILE A 203 1.84 1.61 -9.18
C ILE A 203 0.58 1.80 -10.02
N PRO A 204 -0.55 1.23 -9.61
CA PRO A 204 -1.81 1.43 -10.31
C PRO A 204 -2.22 2.89 -10.39
N ALA A 205 -2.53 3.34 -11.60
CA ALA A 205 -2.87 4.74 -11.86
C ALA A 205 -4.23 5.13 -11.27
N LEU A 206 -5.16 4.18 -11.19
CA LEU A 206 -6.55 4.47 -10.82
C LEU A 206 -6.82 4.32 -9.34
N THR A 207 -6.21 3.33 -8.68
CA THR A 207 -6.43 3.08 -7.25
C THR A 207 -5.24 2.39 -6.62
N ASN A 208 -4.83 2.86 -5.44
CA ASN A 208 -3.81 2.20 -4.63
C ASN A 208 -4.36 0.97 -3.89
N ARG A 209 -5.67 0.70 -3.95
CA ARG A 209 -6.26 -0.52 -3.37
C ARG A 209 -5.93 -1.73 -4.26
N GLY A 210 -5.88 -2.91 -3.66
CA GLY A 210 -5.54 -4.12 -4.39
C GLY A 210 -5.90 -5.39 -3.66
N PHE A 211 -4.87 -6.15 -3.26
CA PHE A 211 -4.98 -7.41 -2.53
C PHE A 211 -5.93 -7.28 -1.33
N THR A 212 -6.93 -8.17 -1.27
CA THR A 212 -8.02 -8.21 -0.28
C THR A 212 -8.68 -6.84 -0.01
N GLY A 213 -8.72 -5.96 -1.01
CA GLY A 213 -9.30 -4.62 -0.93
C GLY A 213 -8.49 -3.61 -0.10
N HIS A 214 -7.30 -3.96 0.38
CA HIS A 214 -6.47 -3.07 1.17
C HIS A 214 -5.63 -2.13 0.32
N GLU A 215 -5.24 -1.00 0.91
CA GLU A 215 -4.37 -0.01 0.28
C GLU A 215 -2.93 -0.50 0.26
N HIS A 216 -2.30 -0.45 -0.91
CA HIS A 216 -0.89 -0.72 -1.10
C HIS A 216 -0.10 0.59 -0.93
N ILE A 217 1.06 0.47 -0.29
CA ILE A 217 2.10 1.49 -0.21
C ILE A 217 3.20 1.02 -1.16
N ASP A 218 2.92 1.11 -2.45
CA ASP A 218 3.72 0.46 -3.50
C ASP A 218 5.19 0.93 -3.48
N GLU A 219 5.46 2.18 -3.11
CA GLU A 219 6.82 2.72 -2.99
C GLU A 219 7.63 2.04 -1.88
N MET A 220 6.94 1.55 -0.85
CA MET A 220 7.53 0.80 0.26
C MET A 220 7.34 -0.70 0.11
N GLY A 221 6.59 -1.17 -0.89
CA GLY A 221 6.25 -2.58 -1.08
C GLY A 221 5.48 -3.19 0.10
N PHE A 222 4.66 -2.39 0.78
CA PHE A 222 3.86 -2.82 1.93
C PHE A 222 2.36 -2.67 1.65
N ILE A 223 1.53 -3.36 2.42
CA ILE A 223 0.06 -3.26 2.36
C ILE A 223 -0.45 -2.74 3.70
N HIS A 224 -1.20 -1.64 3.67
CA HIS A 224 -1.80 -1.03 4.84
C HIS A 224 -3.19 -1.62 5.11
N MET A 225 -3.27 -2.56 6.04
CA MET A 225 -4.51 -3.26 6.41
C MET A 225 -5.27 -2.57 7.55
N ASN A 226 -5.24 -1.23 7.56
CA ASN A 226 -5.85 -0.30 8.53
C ASN A 226 -5.35 -0.39 9.98
N GLY A 227 -5.37 -1.58 10.58
CA GLY A 227 -4.88 -1.82 11.94
C GLY A 227 -3.37 -2.07 12.00
N ARG A 228 -2.85 -2.81 11.01
CA ARG A 228 -1.44 -3.19 10.89
C ARG A 228 -0.97 -3.05 9.45
N VAL A 229 0.34 -3.03 9.27
CA VAL A 229 0.97 -3.03 7.95
C VAL A 229 1.60 -4.38 7.72
N TYR A 230 1.40 -4.89 6.51
CA TYR A 230 1.79 -6.23 6.08
C TYR A 230 2.86 -6.14 4.99
N ASP A 231 3.88 -7.00 5.10
CA ASP A 231 4.92 -7.17 4.09
C ASP A 231 4.60 -8.43 3.26
N PRO A 232 4.06 -8.27 2.03
CA PRO A 232 3.69 -9.37 1.16
C PRO A 232 4.89 -10.17 0.66
N GLN A 233 6.12 -9.65 0.75
CA GLN A 233 7.31 -10.38 0.32
C GLN A 233 7.67 -11.49 1.30
N ILE A 234 7.38 -11.28 2.58
CA ILE A 234 7.72 -12.24 3.65
C ILE A 234 6.48 -12.88 4.29
N GLY A 235 5.28 -12.46 3.86
CA GLY A 235 4.03 -13.02 4.36
C GLY A 235 3.73 -12.69 5.82
N ARG A 236 4.19 -11.54 6.34
CA ARG A 236 4.09 -11.21 7.77
C ARG A 236 3.73 -9.75 8.04
N PHE A 237 3.09 -9.50 9.18
CA PHE A 237 2.86 -8.15 9.68
C PHE A 237 4.15 -7.52 10.23
N LEU A 238 4.24 -6.20 10.11
CA LEU A 238 5.36 -5.41 10.64
C LEU A 238 5.25 -5.15 12.15
N SER A 239 4.09 -5.37 12.76
CA SER A 239 3.87 -5.25 14.20
C SER A 239 3.08 -6.44 14.73
N ALA A 240 3.28 -6.74 16.02
CA ALA A 240 2.54 -7.80 16.70
C ALA A 240 1.05 -7.46 16.80
N ASP A 241 0.19 -8.47 16.65
CA ASP A 241 -1.23 -8.38 16.99
C ASP A 241 -1.41 -7.98 18.47
N PRO A 242 -2.15 -6.90 18.76
CA PRO A 242 -2.54 -6.59 20.13
C PRO A 242 -3.50 -7.64 20.73
N HIS A 243 -4.21 -8.40 19.88
CA HIS A 243 -5.22 -9.35 20.30
C HIS A 243 -4.86 -10.78 19.89
N ILE A 244 -4.87 -11.71 20.84
CA ILE A 244 -4.74 -13.13 20.57
C ILE A 244 -6.16 -13.67 20.40
N GLN A 245 -6.54 -13.95 19.16
CA GLN A 245 -7.92 -14.33 18.80
C GLN A 245 -8.36 -15.66 19.42
N ASP A 246 -7.43 -16.62 19.58
CA ASP A 246 -7.71 -17.92 20.17
C ASP A 246 -6.54 -18.39 21.05
N PRO A 247 -6.61 -18.23 22.38
CA PRO A 247 -5.55 -18.65 23.29
C PRO A 247 -5.26 -20.16 23.28
N TYR A 248 -6.16 -21.00 22.77
CA TYR A 248 -5.96 -22.46 22.73
C TYR A 248 -5.35 -22.94 21.42
N ASN A 249 -5.29 -22.08 20.40
CA ASN A 249 -4.61 -22.37 19.14
C ASN A 249 -3.15 -21.91 19.21
N THR A 250 -2.22 -22.87 19.15
CA THR A 250 -0.78 -22.59 19.21
C THR A 250 -0.30 -21.68 18.05
N GLN A 251 -1.03 -21.64 16.93
CA GLN A 251 -0.74 -20.71 15.81
C GLN A 251 -1.06 -19.25 16.17
N SER A 252 -2.06 -19.00 17.02
CA SER A 252 -2.45 -17.64 17.43
C SER A 252 -1.41 -16.93 18.30
N TYR A 253 -0.43 -17.67 18.83
CA TYR A 253 0.72 -17.09 19.52
C TYR A 253 1.74 -16.46 18.56
N ASN A 254 1.71 -16.81 17.26
CA ASN A 254 2.48 -16.10 16.25
C ASN A 254 1.76 -14.81 15.83
N ARG A 255 1.92 -13.76 16.64
CA ARG A 255 1.28 -12.45 16.48
C ARG A 255 1.66 -11.68 15.20
N TYR A 256 2.54 -12.22 14.36
CA TYR A 256 2.99 -11.64 13.09
C TYR A 256 2.49 -12.41 11.86
N SER A 257 1.83 -13.56 12.08
CA SER A 257 1.28 -14.38 11.00
C SER A 257 0.19 -13.64 10.24
N TYR A 258 0.09 -13.99 8.96
CA TYR A 258 -1.03 -13.62 8.11
C TYR A 258 -1.88 -14.87 7.89
N VAL A 259 -3.17 -14.71 8.18
CA VAL A 259 -4.21 -15.74 8.36
C VAL A 259 -4.07 -16.53 9.65
#